data_AF-A0AA40I1N0-F1
#
_entry.id   AF-A0AA40I1N0-F1
#
_cell.length_a   1.000
_cell.length_b   1.000
_cell.length_c   1.000
_cell.angle_alpha   90.00
_cell.angle_beta   90.00
_cell.angle_gamma   90.00
#
_symmetry.space_group_name_H-M   'P 1'
#
loop_
_entity.id
_entity.type
_entity.pdbx_description
1 polymer ?
#
loop_
_entity_poly.entity_id
_entity_poly.type
_entity_poly.pdbx_seq_one_letter_code
_entity_poly.pdbx_strand_id
1 'polypeptide(L)'
;MDSVEKGAATSVSNPRGRPSRGRPPKLQRNSRGGQGRSVEKPPHLAALILARGGSKGIPLKNIKHLAGVRSSAGSCVRPWTRESSRVREVTEPLNLNPAKRPRRQDWDGELYENGSFYFAKRHLIEMGYLQGGKMAYYEMRAEHSVDIDVDIDWPIAEQRVLRYGYFGKEKFKEIKLLVCSIDGCLTNGHIYVSGDQKEIISYDVKDAIGISLLKKSGIEVRLISERACSKQTLSSLKLDCKMEVNVPDKLAVVDEWRKEMGLCWKEVAYLGNEVSDEECLKKVGLSAVPADACSTAQKAVGYICKCNGGRGALREFAEHIFLLMEKVVNSCQK
;
A
#
# COMPACT_ATOMS: atom_id res chain seq x y z
N MET A 1 17.13 70.86 -15.09
CA MET A 1 18.27 70.11 -14.51
C MET A 1 18.10 68.61 -14.75
N ASP A 2 18.73 67.94 -15.73
CA ASP A 2 18.97 68.20 -17.18
C ASP A 2 19.60 66.91 -17.79
N SER A 3 19.67 66.64 -19.09
CA SER A 3 19.38 67.46 -20.29
C SER A 3 18.73 66.60 -21.42
N VAL A 4 18.68 67.13 -22.65
CA VAL A 4 18.31 66.44 -23.90
C VAL A 4 19.56 66.15 -24.75
N GLU A 5 19.68 64.96 -25.34
CA GLU A 5 20.34 64.68 -26.66
C GLU A 5 20.04 63.22 -27.06
N LYS A 6 19.33 62.90 -28.16
CA LYS A 6 19.65 62.99 -29.60
C LYS A 6 20.78 62.06 -30.10
N GLY A 7 20.37 60.85 -30.51
CA GLY A 7 20.55 60.38 -31.90
C GLY A 7 21.84 59.63 -32.28
N ALA A 8 21.66 58.39 -32.75
CA ALA A 8 22.40 57.83 -33.89
C ALA A 8 21.69 56.58 -34.43
N ALA A 9 21.15 56.64 -35.65
CA ALA A 9 20.75 55.45 -36.39
C ALA A 9 21.91 55.00 -37.27
N THR A 10 22.35 53.74 -37.18
CA THR A 10 23.32 53.16 -38.12
C THR A 10 22.84 51.83 -38.69
N SER A 11 22.82 51.85 -40.02
CA SER A 11 22.56 50.80 -41.01
C SER A 11 22.86 49.35 -40.61
N VAL A 12 21.83 48.52 -40.84
CA VAL A 12 21.88 47.19 -41.46
C VAL A 12 23.25 46.77 -42.01
N SER A 13 23.78 45.65 -41.50
CA SER A 13 24.48 44.68 -42.34
C SER A 13 24.12 43.25 -41.93
N ASN A 14 23.79 42.43 -42.93
CA ASN A 14 23.50 41.01 -42.81
C ASN A 14 24.41 40.32 -43.82
N PRO A 15 25.16 39.28 -43.43
CA PRO A 15 24.92 38.03 -44.14
C PRO A 15 25.09 36.74 -43.32
N ARG A 16 24.06 35.89 -43.44
CA ARG A 16 24.15 34.43 -43.69
C ARG A 16 24.78 33.53 -42.60
N GLY A 17 23.95 32.65 -42.03
CA GLY A 17 24.43 31.51 -41.23
C GLY A 17 23.34 30.62 -40.64
N ARG A 18 22.42 30.05 -41.43
CA ARG A 18 21.53 28.98 -40.94
C ARG A 18 22.30 27.65 -40.89
N PRO A 19 22.38 26.95 -39.74
CA PRO A 19 22.83 25.56 -39.71
C PRO A 19 21.84 24.68 -40.48
N SER A 20 22.33 23.89 -41.42
CA SER A 20 21.49 23.01 -42.24
C SER A 20 20.88 21.89 -41.41
N ARG A 21 19.55 21.69 -41.50
CA ARG A 21 18.88 20.47 -41.02
C ARG A 21 19.36 19.27 -41.86
N GLY A 22 20.33 18.52 -41.36
CA GLY A 22 20.77 17.28 -41.98
C GLY A 22 19.62 16.26 -42.04
N ARG A 23 19.32 15.75 -43.23
CA ARG A 23 18.46 14.56 -43.37
C ARG A 23 19.21 13.33 -42.82
N PRO A 24 18.51 12.34 -42.22
CA PRO A 24 19.14 11.07 -41.89
C PRO A 24 19.64 10.38 -43.18
N PRO A 25 20.79 9.68 -43.14
CA PRO A 25 21.36 9.04 -44.31
C PRO A 25 20.45 7.91 -44.81
N LYS A 26 20.21 7.87 -46.13
CA LYS A 26 19.51 6.76 -46.78
C LYS A 26 20.39 5.51 -46.73
N LEU A 27 19.85 4.38 -46.24
CA LEU A 27 20.51 3.08 -46.41
C LEU A 27 20.58 2.76 -47.92
N GLN A 28 21.79 2.65 -48.46
CA GLN A 28 22.00 2.02 -49.76
C GLN A 28 21.89 0.50 -49.62
N ARG A 29 21.04 -0.12 -50.43
CA ARG A 29 21.03 -1.58 -50.64
C ARG A 29 22.16 -1.94 -51.60
N ASN A 30 23.28 -2.45 -51.07
CA ASN A 30 24.27 -3.13 -51.90
C ASN A 30 23.94 -4.62 -51.96
N SER A 31 23.70 -5.11 -53.18
CA SER A 31 23.64 -6.52 -53.52
C SER A 31 25.00 -7.00 -54.03
N ARG A 32 25.57 -8.03 -53.40
CA ARG A 32 26.45 -9.05 -53.99
C ARG A 32 26.71 -10.14 -52.96
N GLY A 33 26.79 -11.38 -53.43
CA GLY A 33 26.83 -12.56 -52.58
C GLY A 33 28.23 -12.89 -52.05
N GLY A 34 28.27 -13.70 -51.01
CA GLY A 34 29.46 -14.35 -50.46
C GLY A 34 29.01 -15.37 -49.42
N GLN A 35 29.40 -16.63 -49.59
CA GLN A 35 29.12 -17.68 -48.61
C GLN A 35 29.89 -17.37 -47.32
N GLY A 36 29.19 -17.37 -46.19
CA GLY A 36 29.77 -17.09 -44.87
C GLY A 36 29.05 -17.90 -43.81
N ARG A 37 29.83 -18.49 -42.90
CA ARG A 37 29.37 -19.33 -41.77
C ARG A 37 28.14 -18.74 -41.09
N SER A 38 27.20 -19.61 -40.70
CA SER A 38 26.12 -19.25 -39.77
C SER A 38 26.71 -18.82 -38.43
N VAL A 39 26.89 -17.51 -38.26
CA VAL A 39 27.17 -16.92 -36.94
C VAL A 39 25.96 -17.23 -36.08
N GLU A 40 26.13 -18.10 -35.09
CA GLU A 40 25.12 -18.29 -34.05
C GLU A 40 24.79 -16.92 -33.46
N LYS A 41 23.51 -16.51 -33.56
CA LYS A 41 23.10 -15.23 -32.99
C LYS A 41 23.38 -15.29 -31.49
N PRO A 42 24.11 -14.31 -30.91
CA PRO A 42 24.32 -14.30 -29.48
C PRO A 42 22.96 -14.32 -28.77
N PRO A 43 22.82 -15.08 -27.67
CA PRO A 43 21.54 -15.35 -27.05
C PRO A 43 20.82 -14.03 -26.70
N HIS A 44 19.51 -14.01 -26.90
CA HIS A 44 18.69 -12.81 -26.68
C HIS A 44 18.67 -12.43 -25.19
N LEU A 45 19.57 -11.53 -24.79
CA LEU A 45 19.63 -11.01 -23.43
C LEU A 45 18.57 -9.91 -23.25
N ALA A 46 17.52 -10.23 -22.49
CA ALA A 46 16.58 -9.27 -21.93
C ALA A 46 17.07 -8.81 -20.55
N ALA A 47 16.91 -7.53 -20.23
CA ALA A 47 17.08 -7.06 -18.86
C ALA A 47 15.70 -6.75 -18.26
N LEU A 48 15.55 -7.05 -16.97
CA LEU A 48 14.38 -6.74 -16.18
C LEU A 48 14.67 -5.50 -15.32
N ILE A 49 13.86 -4.46 -15.48
CA ILE A 49 13.90 -3.28 -14.61
C ILE A 49 12.71 -3.37 -13.66
N LEU A 50 12.99 -3.37 -12.35
CA LEU A 50 11.99 -3.30 -11.30
C LEU A 50 11.74 -1.82 -10.97
N ALA A 51 10.53 -1.29 -11.17
CA ALA A 51 10.19 -0.04 -10.51
C ALA A 51 9.81 -0.35 -9.05
N ARG A 52 10.64 0.06 -8.11
CA ARG A 52 10.20 0.40 -6.76
C ARG A 52 10.85 1.69 -6.31
N GLY A 53 10.02 2.56 -5.74
CA GLY A 53 10.41 3.86 -5.22
C GLY A 53 11.45 3.81 -4.11
N GLY A 54 11.92 5.00 -3.70
CA GLY A 54 12.91 5.14 -2.63
C GLY A 54 14.38 5.09 -3.09
N SER A 55 14.70 5.60 -4.29
CA SER A 55 16.10 5.91 -4.69
C SER A 55 16.21 7.02 -5.73
N LYS A 56 15.77 8.22 -5.34
CA LYS A 56 16.45 9.43 -5.85
C LYS A 56 17.87 9.43 -5.27
N GLY A 57 18.89 9.34 -6.13
CA GLY A 57 20.30 9.51 -5.75
C GLY A 57 21.16 8.24 -5.58
N ILE A 58 20.61 7.02 -5.67
CA ILE A 58 21.41 5.78 -5.67
C ILE A 58 21.39 5.13 -7.06
N PRO A 59 22.48 5.22 -7.85
CA PRO A 59 22.59 4.48 -9.10
C PRO A 59 22.44 2.97 -8.88
N LEU A 60 21.86 2.26 -9.86
CA LEU A 60 21.84 0.78 -9.96
C LEU A 60 21.00 -0.02 -8.95
N LYS A 61 20.41 0.56 -7.88
CA LYS A 61 19.70 -0.19 -6.81
C LYS A 61 18.72 -1.28 -7.30
N ASN A 62 17.93 -0.97 -8.34
CA ASN A 62 16.82 -1.82 -8.78
C ASN A 62 17.17 -2.79 -9.92
N ILE A 63 18.44 -2.90 -10.31
CA ILE A 63 18.90 -3.77 -11.40
C ILE A 63 19.61 -5.00 -10.81
N LYS A 64 19.05 -6.20 -11.01
CA LYS A 64 19.70 -7.47 -10.64
C LYS A 64 20.40 -8.09 -11.85
N HIS A 65 21.58 -8.66 -11.64
CA HIS A 65 22.29 -9.42 -12.65
C HIS A 65 21.55 -10.73 -12.97
N LEU A 66 21.22 -10.90 -14.26
CA LEU A 66 21.03 -12.21 -14.89
C LEU A 66 22.19 -12.37 -15.88
N ALA A 67 23.00 -13.42 -15.72
CA ALA A 67 24.16 -13.73 -16.56
C ALA A 67 25.30 -12.65 -16.63
N GLY A 68 25.57 -11.93 -15.54
CA GLY A 68 26.96 -11.60 -15.16
C GLY A 68 27.66 -10.34 -15.73
N VAL A 69 26.98 -9.36 -16.33
CA VAL A 69 27.63 -8.08 -16.76
C VAL A 69 26.84 -6.84 -16.27
N ARG A 70 27.51 -5.68 -16.17
CA ARG A 70 27.14 -4.49 -15.37
C ARG A 70 27.07 -3.20 -16.21
N SER A 71 25.97 -2.44 -16.13
CA SER A 71 25.84 -1.09 -16.73
C SER A 71 24.64 -0.31 -16.18
N SER A 72 24.65 1.02 -16.33
CA SER A 72 23.84 2.00 -15.58
C SER A 72 22.71 2.68 -16.36
N ALA A 73 21.59 2.97 -15.69
CA ALA A 73 20.54 3.86 -16.19
C ALA A 73 20.00 4.77 -15.08
N GLY A 74 19.53 5.96 -15.47
CA GLY A 74 18.82 6.93 -14.62
C GLY A 74 17.52 7.37 -15.28
N SER A 75 16.54 7.83 -14.50
CA SER A 75 15.24 8.27 -15.01
C SER A 75 15.22 9.75 -15.40
N CYS A 76 14.53 10.08 -16.48
CA CYS A 76 14.24 11.46 -16.86
C CYS A 76 12.73 11.70 -16.76
N VAL A 77 12.33 12.62 -15.88
CA VAL A 77 10.98 13.21 -15.86
C VAL A 77 11.18 14.70 -16.15
N ARG A 78 10.54 15.22 -17.19
CA ARG A 78 10.50 16.67 -17.46
C ARG A 78 9.22 17.27 -16.86
N PRO A 79 9.30 18.23 -15.93
CA PRO A 79 8.18 19.08 -15.62
C PRO A 79 7.90 20.07 -16.76
N TRP A 80 6.67 20.56 -16.80
CA TRP A 80 6.15 21.62 -17.64
C TRP A 80 7.07 22.86 -17.71
N THR A 81 7.24 23.42 -18.91
CA THR A 81 7.79 24.78 -19.09
C THR A 81 6.66 25.80 -19.16
N ARG A 82 6.67 26.78 -18.24
CA ARG A 82 5.79 27.95 -18.27
C ARG A 82 6.52 29.07 -19.00
N GLU A 83 6.10 29.36 -20.22
CA GLU A 83 6.58 30.55 -20.94
C GLU A 83 5.77 31.77 -20.48
N SER A 84 6.44 32.90 -20.24
CA SER A 84 5.79 34.09 -19.68
C SER A 84 6.25 35.37 -20.36
N SER A 85 5.50 35.81 -21.37
CA SER A 85 5.55 37.18 -21.85
C SER A 85 4.18 37.61 -22.38
N ARG A 86 3.72 38.77 -21.90
CA ARG A 86 2.41 39.36 -22.16
C ARG A 86 2.04 39.37 -23.65
N VAL A 87 0.90 38.74 -24.03
CA VAL A 87 -0.28 39.34 -24.71
C VAL A 87 -1.25 38.21 -25.11
N ARG A 88 -2.45 38.16 -24.49
CA ARG A 88 -3.62 37.32 -24.86
C ARG A 88 -3.31 35.92 -25.44
N GLU A 89 -2.55 35.10 -24.74
CA GLU A 89 -2.36 33.69 -25.11
C GLU A 89 -3.48 32.84 -24.50
N VAL A 90 -4.32 32.27 -25.38
CA VAL A 90 -5.24 31.19 -25.00
C VAL A 90 -4.42 29.93 -24.78
N THR A 91 -4.67 29.19 -23.71
CA THR A 91 -3.94 27.97 -23.40
C THR A 91 -4.33 26.85 -24.37
N GLU A 92 -3.46 26.55 -25.34
CA GLU A 92 -3.71 25.47 -26.29
C GLU A 92 -3.30 24.10 -25.71
N PRO A 93 -4.20 23.10 -25.72
CA PRO A 93 -3.86 21.75 -25.31
C PRO A 93 -2.98 21.03 -26.34
N LEU A 94 -1.76 20.62 -25.95
CA LEU A 94 -0.86 19.89 -26.86
C LEU A 94 -1.44 18.57 -27.42
N ASN A 95 -2.24 17.84 -26.63
CA ASN A 95 -2.67 16.46 -26.93
C ASN A 95 -4.18 16.20 -26.81
N LEU A 96 -5.02 17.25 -26.62
CA LEU A 96 -6.47 17.10 -26.40
C LEU A 96 -7.23 18.01 -27.37
N ASN A 97 -8.21 17.48 -28.11
CA ASN A 97 -9.06 18.29 -28.98
C ASN A 97 -10.33 18.75 -28.21
N PRO A 98 -10.49 20.05 -27.86
CA PRO A 98 -11.65 20.51 -27.10
C PRO A 98 -12.97 20.33 -27.84
N ALA A 99 -12.97 20.44 -29.17
CA ALA A 99 -14.16 20.33 -30.02
C ALA A 99 -14.62 18.88 -30.24
N LYS A 100 -13.83 17.88 -29.81
CA LYS A 100 -14.13 16.45 -29.93
C LYS A 100 -13.86 15.69 -28.64
N ARG A 101 -14.14 16.31 -27.49
CA ARG A 101 -13.99 15.67 -26.17
C ARG A 101 -15.24 14.85 -25.82
N PRO A 102 -15.20 13.50 -25.80
CA PRO A 102 -16.31 12.70 -25.27
C PRO A 102 -16.52 13.00 -23.78
N ARG A 103 -17.72 12.72 -23.25
CA ARG A 103 -17.92 12.73 -21.79
C ARG A 103 -17.11 11.58 -21.20
N ARG A 104 -16.70 11.68 -19.92
CA ARG A 104 -15.87 10.63 -19.29
C ARG A 104 -16.52 9.24 -19.33
N GLN A 105 -17.85 9.15 -19.26
CA GLN A 105 -18.58 7.88 -19.40
C GLN A 105 -18.68 7.34 -20.84
N ASP A 106 -18.40 8.16 -21.86
CA ASP A 106 -18.37 7.74 -23.28
C ASP A 106 -16.94 7.48 -23.78
N TRP A 107 -15.98 7.32 -22.85
CA TRP A 107 -14.57 7.11 -23.14
C TRP A 107 -14.23 5.64 -22.89
N ASP A 108 -13.65 4.98 -23.89
CA ASP A 108 -13.11 3.60 -23.82
C ASP A 108 -11.96 3.41 -22.79
N GLY A 109 -11.61 4.45 -22.03
CA GLY A 109 -10.54 4.48 -21.04
C GLY A 109 -9.22 5.07 -21.57
N GLU A 110 -8.28 5.27 -20.64
CA GLU A 110 -6.88 5.58 -20.94
C GLU A 110 -6.01 4.47 -20.33
N LEU A 111 -5.04 3.96 -21.08
CA LEU A 111 -4.01 3.09 -20.54
C LEU A 111 -3.02 3.93 -19.75
N TYR A 112 -2.96 3.72 -18.43
CA TYR A 112 -1.97 4.34 -17.55
C TYR A 112 -0.78 3.40 -17.34
N GLU A 113 0.44 3.94 -17.42
CA GLU A 113 1.66 3.18 -17.20
C GLU A 113 1.83 2.86 -15.70
N ASN A 114 1.88 1.56 -15.37
CA ASN A 114 2.18 1.07 -14.02
C ASN A 114 3.62 0.56 -13.99
N GLY A 115 4.36 0.86 -12.91
CA GLY A 115 5.81 0.60 -12.84
C GLY A 115 6.23 -0.88 -12.78
N SER A 116 5.28 -1.82 -12.69
CA SER A 116 5.53 -3.21 -12.29
C SER A 116 6.76 -3.88 -12.93
N PHE A 117 6.84 -3.94 -14.27
CA PHE A 117 7.97 -4.55 -14.97
C PHE A 117 8.21 -3.98 -16.37
N TYR A 118 9.49 -3.71 -16.69
CA TYR A 118 9.91 -3.34 -18.04
C TYR A 118 10.87 -4.37 -18.63
N PHE A 119 10.64 -4.71 -19.90
CA PHE A 119 11.51 -5.56 -20.70
C PHE A 119 12.03 -4.79 -21.91
N ALA A 120 13.34 -4.57 -21.97
CA ALA A 120 14.00 -3.96 -23.13
C ALA A 120 15.24 -4.75 -23.55
N LYS A 121 15.64 -4.57 -24.81
CA LYS A 121 16.89 -5.13 -25.34
C LYS A 121 18.06 -4.46 -24.63
N ARG A 122 19.02 -5.26 -24.16
CA ARG A 122 20.24 -4.80 -23.46
C ARG A 122 20.84 -3.49 -24.01
N HIS A 123 21.10 -3.42 -25.32
CA HIS A 123 21.74 -2.25 -25.93
C HIS A 123 20.96 -0.94 -25.78
N LEU A 124 19.63 -0.97 -25.68
CA LEU A 124 18.82 0.23 -25.45
C LEU A 124 19.12 0.79 -24.05
N ILE A 125 19.12 -0.09 -23.05
CA ILE A 125 19.39 0.27 -21.65
C ILE A 125 20.84 0.75 -21.49
N GLU A 126 21.80 0.12 -22.16
CA GLU A 126 23.21 0.56 -22.17
C GLU A 126 23.39 1.94 -22.80
N MET A 127 22.50 2.35 -23.71
CA MET A 127 22.46 3.72 -24.27
C MET A 127 21.61 4.69 -23.42
N GLY A 128 21.08 4.26 -22.27
CA GLY A 128 20.20 5.07 -21.42
C GLY A 128 18.74 5.15 -21.87
N TYR A 129 18.33 4.38 -22.88
CA TYR A 129 16.96 4.32 -23.36
C TYR A 129 16.15 3.23 -22.65
N LEU A 130 15.09 3.65 -21.95
CA LEU A 130 14.12 2.74 -21.31
C LEU A 130 13.00 2.27 -22.26
N GLN A 131 12.89 2.92 -23.43
CA GLN A 131 11.88 2.66 -24.47
C GLN A 131 12.57 2.66 -25.84
N GLY A 132 12.05 1.92 -26.83
CA GLY A 132 12.60 1.98 -28.18
C GLY A 132 11.94 1.07 -29.22
N GLY A 133 11.86 1.57 -30.46
CA GLY A 133 11.45 0.80 -31.63
C GLY A 133 10.03 0.24 -31.53
N LYS A 134 9.90 -1.08 -31.65
CA LYS A 134 8.63 -1.80 -31.49
C LYS A 134 8.38 -2.06 -30.01
N MET A 135 7.33 -1.47 -29.47
CA MET A 135 6.89 -1.67 -28.09
C MET A 135 5.61 -2.52 -28.06
N ALA A 136 5.39 -3.22 -26.96
CA ALA A 136 4.16 -3.90 -26.61
C ALA A 136 3.91 -3.67 -25.12
N TYR A 137 2.65 -3.65 -24.71
CA TYR A 137 2.23 -3.54 -23.31
C TYR A 137 1.52 -4.82 -22.88
N TYR A 138 1.49 -5.05 -21.57
CA TYR A 138 0.62 -6.04 -20.95
C TYR A 138 -0.43 -5.28 -20.14
N GLU A 139 -1.70 -5.43 -20.48
CA GLU A 139 -2.78 -4.80 -19.75
C GLU A 139 -2.98 -5.51 -18.40
N MET A 140 -2.53 -4.88 -17.33
CA MET A 140 -2.79 -5.36 -15.97
C MET A 140 -4.23 -5.06 -15.60
N ARG A 141 -4.90 -6.02 -14.94
CA ARG A 141 -6.24 -5.78 -14.41
C ARG A 141 -6.23 -4.61 -13.42
N ALA A 142 -7.32 -3.85 -13.42
CA ALA A 142 -7.46 -2.63 -12.62
C ALA A 142 -7.32 -2.85 -11.10
N GLU A 143 -7.50 -4.05 -10.55
CA GLU A 143 -7.28 -4.28 -9.12
C GLU A 143 -5.81 -4.16 -8.71
N HIS A 144 -4.89 -4.37 -9.66
CA HIS A 144 -3.44 -4.38 -9.44
C HIS A 144 -2.73 -3.07 -9.83
N SER A 145 -3.46 -2.05 -10.30
CA SER A 145 -2.84 -0.85 -10.90
C SER A 145 -2.56 0.33 -9.92
N VAL A 146 -2.49 0.09 -8.61
CA VAL A 146 -2.03 1.14 -7.65
C VAL A 146 -0.55 0.96 -7.38
N ASP A 147 0.23 1.94 -7.80
CA ASP A 147 1.53 2.25 -7.20
C ASP A 147 1.31 3.23 -6.04
N ILE A 148 2.07 3.08 -4.95
CA ILE A 148 2.01 3.99 -3.77
C ILE A 148 3.29 4.83 -3.79
N ASP A 149 3.22 6.01 -4.40
CA ASP A 149 4.35 6.94 -4.54
C ASP A 149 4.24 8.14 -3.58
N VAL A 150 3.01 8.53 -3.21
CA VAL A 150 2.71 9.59 -2.24
C VAL A 150 1.67 9.13 -1.20
N ASP A 151 1.48 9.94 -0.16
CA ASP A 151 0.56 9.68 0.95
C ASP A 151 -0.90 9.51 0.52
N ILE A 152 -1.37 10.31 -0.45
CA ILE A 152 -2.75 10.20 -0.97
C ILE A 152 -3.04 8.90 -1.72
N ASP A 153 -2.01 8.16 -2.15
CA ASP A 153 -2.19 6.85 -2.79
C ASP A 153 -2.54 5.75 -1.77
N TRP A 154 -2.20 5.95 -0.49
CA TRP A 154 -2.41 4.94 0.56
C TRP A 154 -3.90 4.63 0.80
N PRO A 155 -4.80 5.61 0.99
CA PRO A 155 -6.25 5.34 1.03
C PRO A 155 -6.77 4.66 -0.24
N ILE A 156 -6.22 4.98 -1.42
CA ILE A 156 -6.64 4.38 -2.69
C ILE A 156 -6.24 2.90 -2.72
N ALA A 157 -5.02 2.57 -2.31
CA ALA A 157 -4.54 1.20 -2.18
C ALA A 157 -5.37 0.39 -1.17
N GLU A 158 -5.62 0.97 0.02
CA GLU A 158 -6.45 0.37 1.06
C GLU A 158 -7.86 0.03 0.54
N GLN A 159 -8.55 0.99 -0.09
CA GLN A 159 -9.88 0.76 -0.64
C GLN A 159 -9.90 -0.31 -1.74
N ARG A 160 -8.82 -0.45 -2.54
CA ARG A 160 -8.70 -1.56 -3.49
C ARG A 160 -8.47 -2.91 -2.80
N VAL A 161 -7.65 -2.98 -1.74
CA VAL A 161 -7.45 -4.22 -0.96
C VAL A 161 -8.74 -4.63 -0.22
N LEU A 162 -9.51 -3.68 0.30
CA LEU A 162 -10.82 -3.93 0.89
C LEU A 162 -11.78 -4.50 -0.15
N ARG A 163 -11.93 -3.84 -1.30
CA ARG A 163 -12.88 -4.20 -2.37
C ARG A 163 -12.52 -5.49 -3.13
N TYR A 164 -11.25 -5.71 -3.42
CA TYR A 164 -10.79 -6.78 -4.32
C TYR A 164 -9.97 -7.88 -3.63
N GLY A 165 -9.56 -7.67 -2.38
CA GLY A 165 -8.74 -8.60 -1.61
C GLY A 165 -7.24 -8.25 -1.59
N TYR A 166 -6.52 -8.88 -0.67
CA TYR A 166 -5.06 -8.81 -0.60
C TYR A 166 -4.47 -9.92 -1.48
N PHE A 167 -3.50 -9.57 -2.32
CA PHE A 167 -2.90 -10.48 -3.33
C PHE A 167 -1.50 -10.99 -2.96
N GLY A 168 -1.07 -10.85 -1.70
CA GLY A 168 0.24 -11.32 -1.26
C GLY A 168 0.35 -12.85 -1.18
N LYS A 169 1.59 -13.35 -1.15
CA LYS A 169 1.90 -14.80 -1.07
C LYS A 169 1.53 -15.46 0.27
N GLU A 170 1.36 -14.66 1.31
CA GLU A 170 0.94 -15.10 2.63
C GLU A 170 -0.54 -15.49 2.58
N LYS A 171 -0.84 -16.80 2.59
CA LYS A 171 -2.21 -17.28 2.81
C LYS A 171 -2.63 -16.90 4.23
N PHE A 172 -3.63 -16.02 4.35
CA PHE A 172 -4.29 -15.75 5.63
C PHE A 172 -4.77 -17.08 6.22
N LYS A 173 -4.43 -17.35 7.48
CA LYS A 173 -4.94 -18.51 8.20
C LYS A 173 -6.26 -18.15 8.86
N GLU A 174 -7.14 -19.13 8.93
CA GLU A 174 -8.39 -19.02 9.68
C GLU A 174 -8.09 -18.69 11.16
N ILE A 175 -8.71 -17.61 11.67
CA ILE A 175 -8.61 -17.22 13.06
C ILE A 175 -9.49 -18.16 13.89
N LYS A 176 -8.95 -18.70 14.98
CA LYS A 176 -9.63 -19.65 15.88
C LYS A 176 -9.73 -19.17 17.32
N LEU A 177 -8.92 -18.18 17.69
CA LEU A 177 -8.91 -17.54 19.00
C LEU A 177 -8.83 -16.03 18.83
N LEU A 178 -9.79 -15.30 19.39
CA LEU A 178 -9.68 -13.86 19.66
C LEU A 178 -9.38 -13.65 21.14
N VAL A 179 -8.29 -12.94 21.44
CA VAL A 179 -8.05 -12.38 22.77
C VAL A 179 -8.38 -10.88 22.76
N CYS A 180 -9.08 -10.40 23.78
CA CYS A 180 -9.40 -8.99 23.93
C CYS A 180 -9.01 -8.48 25.33
N SER A 181 -8.34 -7.34 25.38
CA SER A 181 -8.16 -6.58 26.62
C SER A 181 -9.53 -6.18 27.19
N ILE A 182 -9.72 -6.19 28.50
CA ILE A 182 -10.98 -5.76 29.12
C ILE A 182 -11.03 -4.23 29.14
N ASP A 183 -10.12 -3.61 29.88
CA ASP A 183 -10.14 -2.19 30.18
C ASP A 183 -9.62 -1.36 29.00
N GLY A 184 -10.53 -0.64 28.33
CA GLY A 184 -10.21 0.20 27.16
C GLY A 184 -10.33 -0.48 25.79
N CYS A 185 -10.73 -1.75 25.72
CA CYS A 185 -11.18 -2.40 24.48
C CYS A 185 -12.63 -2.86 24.57
N LEU A 186 -12.95 -3.80 25.48
CA LEU A 186 -14.32 -4.22 25.76
C LEU A 186 -15.10 -3.14 26.53
N THR A 187 -14.41 -2.44 27.44
CA THR A 187 -14.92 -1.26 28.13
C THR A 187 -14.32 0.02 27.54
N ASN A 188 -14.88 1.17 27.90
CA ASN A 188 -14.33 2.49 27.56
C ASN A 188 -13.19 2.95 28.49
N GLY A 189 -12.64 2.05 29.32
CA GLY A 189 -11.58 2.35 30.28
C GLY A 189 -12.04 3.09 31.56
N HIS A 190 -13.31 3.53 31.64
CA HIS A 190 -13.84 4.14 32.86
C HIS A 190 -14.17 3.07 33.91
N ILE A 191 -13.68 3.30 35.14
CA ILE A 191 -14.00 2.48 36.32
C ILE A 191 -14.71 3.40 37.31
N TYR A 192 -15.97 3.10 37.62
CA TYR A 192 -16.74 3.86 38.60
C TYR A 192 -16.64 3.14 39.95
N VAL A 193 -16.00 3.77 40.93
CA VAL A 193 -15.78 3.20 42.27
C VAL A 193 -16.76 3.82 43.26
N SER A 194 -17.56 2.99 43.91
CA SER A 194 -18.48 3.37 44.98
C SER A 194 -17.74 3.52 46.33
N GLY A 195 -18.34 4.23 47.29
CA GLY A 195 -17.76 4.43 48.63
C GLY A 195 -17.56 3.13 49.44
N ASP A 196 -18.22 2.05 49.05
CA ASP A 196 -18.04 0.68 49.57
C ASP A 196 -17.06 -0.17 48.74
N GLN A 197 -16.20 0.48 47.95
CA GLN A 197 -15.20 -0.14 47.07
C GLN A 197 -15.76 -1.06 45.96
N LYS A 198 -17.08 -1.02 45.70
CA LYS A 198 -17.66 -1.71 44.55
C LYS A 198 -17.30 -0.99 43.26
N GLU A 199 -16.82 -1.75 42.28
CA GLU A 199 -16.53 -1.27 40.93
C GLU A 199 -17.70 -1.54 39.98
N ILE A 200 -18.07 -0.52 39.21
CA ILE A 200 -18.99 -0.62 38.07
C ILE A 200 -18.20 -0.33 36.79
N ILE A 201 -18.32 -1.25 35.83
CA ILE A 201 -17.80 -1.14 34.46
C ILE A 201 -18.96 -1.36 33.47
N SER A 202 -18.81 -0.88 32.24
CA SER A 202 -19.80 -1.06 31.17
C SER A 202 -19.17 -1.52 29.87
N TYR A 203 -19.97 -2.18 29.03
CA TYR A 203 -19.63 -2.68 27.70
C TYR A 203 -20.77 -2.35 26.72
N ASP A 204 -20.48 -2.24 25.43
CA ASP A 204 -21.52 -2.01 24.41
C ASP A 204 -22.23 -3.33 24.05
N VAL A 205 -23.56 -3.28 23.90
CA VAL A 205 -24.37 -4.42 23.43
C VAL A 205 -23.92 -4.88 22.03
N LYS A 206 -23.42 -3.96 21.18
CA LYS A 206 -22.83 -4.29 19.87
C LYS A 206 -21.64 -5.22 20.00
N ASP A 207 -20.74 -4.93 20.96
CA ASP A 207 -19.53 -5.71 21.22
C ASP A 207 -19.90 -7.11 21.75
N ALA A 208 -20.89 -7.21 22.63
CA ALA A 208 -21.44 -8.49 23.08
C ALA A 208 -22.08 -9.32 21.95
N ILE A 209 -22.77 -8.68 20.99
CA ILE A 209 -23.24 -9.34 19.77
C ILE A 209 -22.05 -9.81 18.92
N GLY A 210 -20.99 -9.01 18.80
CA GLY A 210 -19.75 -9.39 18.12
C GLY A 210 -19.13 -10.67 18.69
N ILE A 211 -18.98 -10.74 20.02
CA ILE A 211 -18.54 -11.94 20.75
C ILE A 211 -19.46 -13.14 20.44
N SER A 212 -20.78 -12.95 20.50
CA SER A 212 -21.74 -14.02 20.22
C SER A 212 -21.63 -14.56 18.79
N LEU A 213 -21.39 -13.68 17.80
CA LEU A 213 -21.20 -14.07 16.40
C LEU A 213 -19.89 -14.86 16.22
N LEU A 214 -18.78 -14.39 16.78
CA LEU A 214 -17.48 -15.08 16.73
C LEU A 214 -17.60 -16.50 17.31
N LYS A 215 -18.17 -16.64 18.50
CA LYS A 215 -18.39 -17.95 19.14
C LYS A 215 -19.29 -18.87 18.29
N LYS A 216 -20.35 -18.35 17.68
CA LYS A 216 -21.23 -19.12 16.76
C LYS A 216 -20.50 -19.59 15.49
N SER A 217 -19.45 -18.89 15.06
CA SER A 217 -18.60 -19.31 13.94
C SER A 217 -17.48 -20.29 14.32
N GLY A 218 -17.39 -20.69 15.59
CA GLY A 218 -16.34 -21.59 16.09
C GLY A 218 -15.05 -20.90 16.53
N ILE A 219 -15.05 -19.56 16.64
CA ILE A 219 -13.92 -18.78 17.14
C ILE A 219 -14.08 -18.62 18.65
N GLU A 220 -13.13 -19.15 19.41
CA GLU A 220 -13.05 -18.95 20.85
C GLU A 220 -12.74 -17.48 21.15
N VAL A 221 -13.41 -16.92 22.16
CA VAL A 221 -13.16 -15.54 22.62
C VAL A 221 -12.73 -15.57 24.09
N ARG A 222 -11.54 -15.02 24.36
CA ARG A 222 -10.98 -14.93 25.72
C ARG A 222 -10.67 -13.49 26.08
N LEU A 223 -10.86 -13.14 27.35
CA LEU A 223 -10.69 -11.78 27.86
C LEU A 223 -9.53 -11.71 28.86
N ILE A 224 -8.73 -10.66 28.78
CA ILE A 224 -7.52 -10.51 29.60
C ILE A 224 -7.44 -9.10 30.22
N SER A 225 -7.00 -8.99 31.47
CA SER A 225 -6.63 -7.69 32.07
C SER A 225 -5.46 -7.83 33.04
N GLU A 226 -4.60 -6.81 33.06
CA GLU A 226 -3.57 -6.66 34.09
C GLU A 226 -4.16 -6.26 35.43
N ARG A 227 -5.35 -5.64 35.39
CA ARG A 227 -6.03 -5.12 36.56
C ARG A 227 -6.67 -6.26 37.35
N ALA A 228 -6.62 -6.16 38.68
CA ALA A 228 -7.32 -7.06 39.58
C ALA A 228 -8.83 -6.74 39.64
N CYS A 229 -9.54 -6.94 38.53
CA CYS A 229 -10.99 -6.79 38.49
C CYS A 229 -11.67 -7.83 39.40
N SER A 230 -12.78 -7.45 40.06
CA SER A 230 -13.60 -8.43 40.77
C SER A 230 -14.17 -9.48 39.80
N LYS A 231 -13.83 -10.76 40.04
CA LYS A 231 -14.36 -11.89 39.25
C LYS A 231 -15.90 -11.94 39.28
N GLN A 232 -16.54 -11.41 40.33
CA GLN A 232 -17.99 -11.32 40.44
C GLN A 232 -18.56 -10.33 39.41
N THR A 233 -17.99 -9.13 39.31
CA THR A 233 -18.36 -8.10 38.32
C THR A 233 -18.20 -8.65 36.90
N LEU A 234 -17.11 -9.37 36.62
CA LEU A 234 -16.86 -9.97 35.31
C LEU A 234 -17.78 -11.15 34.97
N SER A 235 -18.04 -12.05 35.93
CA SER A 235 -19.00 -13.15 35.72
C SER A 235 -20.43 -12.65 35.43
N SER A 236 -20.78 -11.46 35.94
CA SER A 236 -22.07 -10.82 35.71
C SER A 236 -22.26 -10.32 34.27
N LEU A 237 -21.19 -10.24 33.46
CA LEU A 237 -21.26 -9.80 32.06
C LEU A 237 -22.02 -10.77 31.15
N LYS A 238 -22.18 -12.05 31.56
CA LYS A 238 -22.89 -13.12 30.80
C LYS A 238 -22.40 -13.34 29.36
N LEU A 239 -21.15 -12.97 29.06
CA LEU A 239 -20.51 -13.15 27.75
C LEU A 239 -20.05 -14.59 27.49
N ASP A 240 -19.99 -15.43 28.54
CA ASP A 240 -19.58 -16.84 28.46
C ASP A 240 -18.16 -17.02 27.87
N CYS A 241 -17.25 -16.08 28.14
CA CYS A 241 -15.85 -16.12 27.72
C CYS A 241 -14.95 -16.59 28.86
N LYS A 242 -13.86 -17.32 28.56
CA LYS A 242 -12.77 -17.52 29.54
C LYS A 242 -12.14 -16.15 29.82
N MET A 243 -12.02 -15.78 31.09
CA MET A 243 -11.48 -14.49 31.51
C MET A 243 -10.35 -14.68 32.51
N GLU A 244 -9.27 -13.91 32.35
CA GLU A 244 -8.13 -13.92 33.26
C GLU A 244 -7.70 -12.49 33.59
N VAL A 245 -7.44 -12.25 34.88
CA VAL A 245 -7.29 -10.92 35.48
C VAL A 245 -6.14 -10.92 36.45
N ASN A 246 -5.60 -9.74 36.78
CA ASN A 246 -4.36 -9.60 37.53
C ASN A 246 -3.18 -10.29 36.81
N VAL A 247 -3.10 -10.12 35.48
CA VAL A 247 -2.07 -10.72 34.61
C VAL A 247 -0.99 -9.70 34.25
N PRO A 248 0.20 -9.71 34.90
CA PRO A 248 1.29 -8.78 34.58
C PRO A 248 2.07 -9.17 33.31
N ASP A 249 2.05 -10.45 32.92
CA ASP A 249 2.62 -10.93 31.66
C ASP A 249 1.50 -11.50 30.79
N LYS A 250 0.83 -10.60 30.05
CA LYS A 250 -0.22 -10.95 29.08
C LYS A 250 0.29 -11.94 28.03
N LEU A 251 1.54 -11.83 27.61
CA LEU A 251 2.12 -12.66 26.56
C LEU A 251 2.25 -14.12 27.00
N ALA A 252 2.70 -14.36 28.24
CA ALA A 252 2.79 -15.71 28.79
C ALA A 252 1.42 -16.42 28.82
N VAL A 253 0.37 -15.72 29.29
CA VAL A 253 -1.01 -16.25 29.34
C VAL A 253 -1.58 -16.52 27.95
N VAL A 254 -1.37 -15.61 27.00
CA VAL A 254 -1.80 -15.83 25.60
C VAL A 254 -1.05 -17.00 24.96
N ASP A 255 0.25 -17.17 25.25
CA ASP A 255 1.03 -18.30 24.76
C ASP A 255 0.58 -19.64 25.39
N GLU A 256 0.17 -19.64 26.66
CA GLU A 256 -0.47 -20.79 27.31
C GLU A 256 -1.79 -21.16 26.62
N TRP A 257 -2.71 -20.20 26.45
CA TRP A 257 -3.99 -20.45 25.77
C TRP A 257 -3.81 -20.93 24.33
N ARG A 258 -2.82 -20.37 23.62
CA ARG A 258 -2.43 -20.81 22.28
C ARG A 258 -1.97 -22.28 22.29
N LYS A 259 -1.17 -22.69 23.27
CA LYS A 259 -0.70 -24.08 23.44
C LYS A 259 -1.82 -25.03 23.86
N GLU A 260 -2.66 -24.62 24.81
CA GLU A 260 -3.88 -25.32 25.26
C GLU A 260 -4.78 -25.72 24.09
N MET A 261 -4.94 -24.81 23.12
CA MET A 261 -5.76 -25.02 21.92
C MET A 261 -4.99 -25.60 20.71
N GLY A 262 -3.69 -25.88 20.84
CA GLY A 262 -2.87 -26.40 19.73
C GLY A 262 -2.66 -25.44 18.56
N LEU A 263 -2.78 -24.13 18.78
CA LEU A 263 -2.78 -23.10 17.73
C LEU A 263 -1.37 -22.60 17.38
N CYS A 264 -1.16 -22.19 16.13
CA CYS A 264 -0.04 -21.33 15.78
C CYS A 264 -0.41 -19.85 15.94
N TRP A 265 0.59 -18.98 16.14
CA TRP A 265 0.36 -17.54 16.31
C TRP A 265 -0.47 -16.91 15.17
N LYS A 266 -0.35 -17.42 13.94
CA LYS A 266 -1.13 -16.96 12.78
C LYS A 266 -2.64 -17.25 12.84
N GLU A 267 -3.10 -18.10 13.77
CA GLU A 267 -4.51 -18.44 14.00
C GLU A 267 -5.10 -17.68 15.22
N VAL A 268 -4.28 -16.85 15.87
CA VAL A 268 -4.68 -16.01 17.01
C VAL A 268 -4.89 -14.58 16.51
N ALA A 269 -5.95 -13.93 16.99
CA ALA A 269 -6.19 -12.50 16.87
C ALA A 269 -6.13 -11.83 18.25
N TYR A 270 -5.71 -10.56 18.31
CA TYR A 270 -5.64 -9.79 19.56
C TYR A 270 -6.17 -8.37 19.37
N LEU A 271 -7.07 -7.95 20.26
CA LEU A 271 -7.55 -6.57 20.40
C LEU A 271 -7.01 -5.98 21.71
N GLY A 272 -6.11 -5.01 21.61
CA GLY A 272 -5.43 -4.36 22.74
C GLY A 272 -5.47 -2.84 22.65
N ASN A 273 -5.05 -2.16 23.72
CA ASN A 273 -5.08 -0.70 23.79
C ASN A 273 -3.88 -0.07 24.50
N GLU A 274 -3.13 -0.86 25.28
CA GLU A 274 -2.05 -0.35 26.13
C GLU A 274 -0.66 -0.82 25.73
N VAL A 275 0.37 -0.20 26.33
CA VAL A 275 1.78 -0.58 26.12
C VAL A 275 2.02 -2.04 26.52
N SER A 276 1.31 -2.56 27.52
CA SER A 276 1.37 -3.96 27.93
C SER A 276 0.82 -4.95 26.91
N ASP A 277 0.00 -4.50 25.96
CA ASP A 277 -0.48 -5.33 24.86
C ASP A 277 0.54 -5.43 23.71
N GLU A 278 1.54 -4.54 23.64
CA GLU A 278 2.44 -4.36 22.50
C GLU A 278 3.11 -5.67 22.05
N GLU A 279 3.61 -6.47 23.00
CA GLU A 279 4.28 -7.75 22.69
C GLU A 279 3.31 -8.86 22.25
N CYS A 280 2.04 -8.79 22.64
CA CYS A 280 1.00 -9.66 22.08
C CYS A 280 0.63 -9.21 20.66
N LEU A 281 0.38 -7.92 20.48
CA LEU A 281 -0.03 -7.30 19.21
C LEU A 281 0.98 -7.56 18.08
N LYS A 282 2.29 -7.51 18.36
CA LYS A 282 3.35 -7.81 17.39
C LYS A 282 3.44 -9.30 16.99
N LYS A 283 2.95 -10.23 17.82
CA LYS A 283 3.17 -11.68 17.66
C LYS A 283 2.00 -12.42 17.03
N VAL A 284 0.78 -11.96 17.21
CA VAL A 284 -0.43 -12.60 16.69
C VAL A 284 -0.59 -12.46 15.17
N GLY A 285 -1.41 -13.32 14.56
CA GLY A 285 -1.68 -13.33 13.12
C GLY A 285 -2.52 -12.15 12.65
N LEU A 286 -3.38 -11.63 13.52
CA LEU A 286 -4.18 -10.44 13.26
C LEU A 286 -4.26 -9.58 14.53
N SER A 287 -3.74 -8.36 14.46
CA SER A 287 -3.69 -7.44 15.59
C SER A 287 -4.50 -6.18 15.31
N ALA A 288 -5.27 -5.75 16.30
CA ALA A 288 -6.03 -4.52 16.23
C ALA A 288 -5.99 -3.71 17.54
N VAL A 289 -6.28 -2.42 17.42
CA VAL A 289 -6.55 -1.54 18.55
C VAL A 289 -7.78 -0.65 18.32
N PRO A 290 -8.49 -0.21 19.37
CA PRO A 290 -9.48 0.86 19.29
C PRO A 290 -8.89 2.20 18.86
N ALA A 291 -9.74 3.10 18.35
CA ALA A 291 -9.33 4.42 17.87
C ALA A 291 -8.62 5.30 18.92
N ASP A 292 -8.93 5.09 20.20
CA ASP A 292 -8.41 5.81 21.37
C ASP A 292 -7.30 5.06 22.12
N ALA A 293 -6.76 3.97 21.57
CA ALA A 293 -5.61 3.27 22.12
C ALA A 293 -4.34 4.14 22.18
N CYS A 294 -3.40 3.78 23.04
CA CYS A 294 -2.16 4.54 23.21
C CYS A 294 -1.30 4.51 21.93
N SER A 295 -0.51 5.57 21.70
CA SER A 295 0.23 5.73 20.44
C SER A 295 1.28 4.63 20.17
N THR A 296 1.69 3.89 21.21
CA THR A 296 2.59 2.75 21.11
C THR A 296 1.83 1.52 20.58
N ALA A 297 0.66 1.23 21.15
CA ALA A 297 -0.20 0.13 20.69
C ALA A 297 -0.68 0.36 19.24
N GLN A 298 -1.05 1.59 18.87
CA GLN A 298 -1.42 1.94 17.48
C GLN A 298 -0.29 1.67 16.47
N LYS A 299 0.99 1.82 16.85
CA LYS A 299 2.14 1.53 15.97
C LYS A 299 2.47 0.04 15.87
N ALA A 300 1.94 -0.79 16.78
CA ALA A 300 2.21 -2.22 16.85
C ALA A 300 1.26 -3.07 16.00
N VAL A 301 0.22 -2.48 15.40
CA VAL A 301 -0.89 -3.22 14.77
C VAL A 301 -1.02 -3.04 13.26
N GLY A 302 -1.66 -4.02 12.64
CA GLY A 302 -2.08 -3.97 11.23
C GLY A 302 -3.46 -3.34 11.00
N TYR A 303 -4.30 -3.21 12.04
CA TYR A 303 -5.63 -2.62 11.94
C TYR A 303 -5.92 -1.66 13.11
N ILE A 304 -6.35 -0.44 12.81
CA ILE A 304 -6.83 0.51 13.83
C ILE A 304 -8.33 0.67 13.59
N CYS A 305 -9.14 0.34 14.61
CA CYS A 305 -10.59 0.48 14.52
C CYS A 305 -10.98 1.97 14.41
N LYS A 306 -12.11 2.24 13.77
CA LYS A 306 -12.75 3.56 13.76
C LYS A 306 -13.53 3.83 15.05
N CYS A 307 -14.01 2.77 15.70
CA CYS A 307 -14.66 2.83 17.00
C CYS A 307 -13.64 2.87 18.17
N ASN A 308 -14.02 3.61 19.21
CA ASN A 308 -13.34 3.65 20.51
C ASN A 308 -13.63 2.40 21.36
N GLY A 309 -12.82 2.17 22.40
CA GLY A 309 -13.03 1.13 23.40
C GLY A 309 -14.44 1.19 24.02
N GLY A 310 -15.09 0.03 24.16
CA GLY A 310 -16.45 -0.08 24.70
C GLY A 310 -17.52 0.72 23.97
N ARG A 311 -17.33 1.01 22.67
CA ARG A 311 -18.28 1.70 21.78
C ARG A 311 -18.43 1.01 20.41
N GLY A 312 -18.20 -0.30 20.34
CA GLY A 312 -18.28 -1.07 19.09
C GLY A 312 -16.93 -1.48 18.48
N ALA A 313 -15.78 -1.22 19.13
CA ALA A 313 -14.46 -1.57 18.57
C ALA A 313 -14.24 -3.08 18.44
N LEU A 314 -14.77 -3.89 19.37
CA LEU A 314 -14.71 -5.35 19.28
C LEU A 314 -15.64 -5.84 18.17
N ARG A 315 -16.84 -5.26 18.06
CA ARG A 315 -17.78 -5.55 16.97
C ARG A 315 -17.20 -5.23 15.59
N GLU A 316 -16.56 -4.08 15.42
CA GLU A 316 -15.88 -3.70 14.19
C GLU A 316 -14.77 -4.71 13.85
N PHE A 317 -13.97 -5.10 14.83
CA PHE A 317 -12.90 -6.07 14.61
C PHE A 317 -13.44 -7.49 14.32
N ALA A 318 -14.56 -7.89 14.93
CA ALA A 318 -15.24 -9.14 14.59
C ALA A 318 -15.71 -9.16 13.12
N GLU A 319 -16.31 -8.07 12.64
CA GLU A 319 -16.68 -7.92 11.23
C GLU A 319 -15.46 -7.94 10.30
N HIS A 320 -14.34 -7.35 10.72
CA HIS A 320 -13.07 -7.43 9.99
C HIS A 320 -12.55 -8.88 9.88
N ILE A 321 -12.60 -9.66 10.97
CA ILE A 321 -12.23 -11.09 10.99
C ILE A 321 -13.09 -11.88 9.99
N PHE A 322 -14.41 -11.68 9.99
CA PHE A 322 -15.32 -12.36 9.05
C PHE A 322 -15.00 -12.03 7.59
N LEU A 323 -14.77 -10.76 7.25
CA LEU A 323 -14.40 -10.33 5.90
C LEU A 323 -13.07 -10.94 5.41
N LEU A 324 -12.15 -11.25 6.32
CA LEU A 324 -10.91 -11.96 5.98
C LEU A 324 -11.15 -13.47 5.80
N MET A 325 -12.00 -14.08 6.62
CA MET A 325 -12.36 -15.50 6.50
C MET A 325 -13.14 -15.82 5.22
N GLU A 326 -14.13 -15.01 4.84
CA GLU A 326 -14.84 -15.16 3.56
C GLU A 326 -13.86 -15.15 2.37
N LYS A 327 -12.83 -14.31 2.42
CA LYS A 327 -11.80 -14.25 1.38
C LYS A 327 -10.94 -15.51 1.35
N VAL A 328 -10.64 -16.15 2.48
CA VAL A 328 -9.96 -17.46 2.52
C VAL A 328 -10.82 -18.53 1.87
N VAL A 329 -12.08 -18.68 2.29
CA VAL A 329 -13.00 -19.70 1.74
C VAL A 329 -13.13 -19.56 0.21
N ASN A 330 -13.38 -18.33 -0.27
CA ASN A 330 -13.48 -18.03 -1.70
C ASN A 330 -12.16 -18.24 -2.48
N SER A 331 -11.00 -18.23 -1.81
CA SER A 331 -9.70 -18.51 -2.42
C SER A 331 -9.36 -20.00 -2.49
N CYS A 332 -9.96 -20.82 -1.63
CA CYS A 332 -9.80 -22.28 -1.61
C CYS A 332 -10.76 -23.01 -2.56
N GLN A 333 -11.78 -22.33 -3.07
CA GLN A 333 -12.78 -22.86 -4.01
C GLN A 333 -12.46 -22.57 -5.49
N LYS A 334 -11.28 -22.00 -5.79
CA LYS A 334 -10.77 -21.70 -7.13
C LYS A 334 -9.48 -22.45 -7.43
#